data_AF-A0A372R1A4-F1
#
_entry.id   AF-A0A372R1A4-F1
#
_cell.length_a   1.000
_cell.length_b   1.000
_cell.length_c   1.000
_cell.angle_alpha   90.00
_cell.angle_beta   90.00
_cell.angle_gamma   90.00
#
_symmetry.space_group_name_H-M   'P 1'
#
loop_
_entity.id
_entity.type
_entity.pdbx_description
1 polymer ?
#
loop_
_entity_poly.entity_id
_entity_poly.type
_entity_poly.pdbx_seq_one_letter_code
_entity_poly.pdbx_strand_id
1 'polypeptide(L)' 'MKESYDKQISFPKINSIGIEIILEYIYTGFIKEESLTKDNMIEIFYAADYFQLSDLKDFVVKTFKNTLKKNS' A
#
# COMPACT_ATOMS: atom_id res chain seq x y z
N MET A 1 -5.51 16.17 18.38
CA MET A 1 -4.35 16.91 17.83
C MET A 1 -4.84 18.21 17.17
N LYS A 2 -3.98 19.21 16.95
CA LYS A 2 -4.40 20.47 16.30
C LYS A 2 -4.96 20.22 14.87
N GLU A 3 -4.49 19.16 14.23
CA GLU A 3 -4.92 18.67 12.91
C GLU A 3 -6.37 18.15 12.86
N SER A 4 -7.05 17.93 13.99
CA SER A 4 -8.38 17.29 14.03
C SER A 4 -9.50 18.15 13.40
N TYR A 5 -9.22 19.42 13.09
CA TYR A 5 -10.16 20.36 12.47
C TYR A 5 -9.74 20.77 11.05
N ASP A 6 -8.58 20.33 10.58
CA ASP A 6 -8.11 20.60 9.22
C ASP A 6 -8.77 19.64 8.23
N LYS A 7 -9.25 20.17 7.10
CA LYS A 7 -9.88 19.37 6.02
C LYS A 7 -8.87 18.66 5.12
N GLN A 8 -7.57 18.87 5.37
CA GLN A 8 -6.47 18.35 4.57
C GLN A 8 -5.41 17.79 5.49
N ILE A 9 -4.86 16.65 5.09
CA ILE A 9 -3.70 16.03 5.72
C ILE A 9 -2.61 15.83 4.66
N SER A 10 -1.35 15.80 5.09
CA SER A 10 -0.20 15.60 4.21
C SER A 10 0.65 14.44 4.70
N PHE A 11 1.06 13.59 3.76
CA PHE A 11 1.97 12.49 3.98
C PHE A 11 3.23 12.67 3.14
N PRO A 12 4.18 13.53 3.57
CA PRO A 12 5.33 13.92 2.74
C PRO A 12 6.29 12.78 2.41
N LYS A 13 6.20 11.66 3.13
CA LYS A 13 7.05 10.48 2.94
C LYS A 13 6.39 9.39 2.08
N ILE A 14 5.10 9.52 1.77
CA ILE A 14 4.35 8.48 1.06
C ILE A 14 4.10 8.92 -0.38
N ASN A 15 4.43 8.04 -1.32
CA ASN A 15 4.15 8.26 -2.74
C ASN A 15 2.63 8.27 -2.98
N SER A 16 2.16 9.06 -3.96
CA SER A 16 0.73 9.14 -4.32
C SER A 16 0.15 7.78 -4.68
N ILE A 17 0.90 6.90 -5.34
CA ILE A 17 0.49 5.54 -5.68
C ILE A 17 0.22 4.72 -4.42
N GLY A 18 1.09 4.86 -3.40
CA GLY A 18 0.88 4.21 -2.11
C GLY A 18 -0.43 4.65 -1.47
N ILE A 19 -0.70 5.97 -1.43
CA ILE A 19 -1.94 6.51 -0.87
C ILE A 19 -3.19 6.02 -1.63
N GLU A 20 -3.14 5.98 -2.96
CA GLU A 20 -4.26 5.50 -3.78
C GLU A 20 -4.65 4.06 -3.40
N ILE A 21 -3.67 3.16 -3.32
CA ILE A 21 -3.90 1.75 -2.95
C ILE A 21 -4.34 1.61 -1.49
N ILE A 22 -3.75 2.38 -0.57
CA ILE A 22 -4.16 2.36 0.84
C ILE A 22 -5.62 2.81 0.98
N LEU A 23 -6.04 3.84 0.26
CA LEU A 23 -7.44 4.29 0.29
C LEU A 23 -8.37 3.23 -0.28
N GLU A 24 -8.05 2.64 -1.44
CA GLU A 24 -8.85 1.54 -2.00
C GLU A 24 -9.00 0.40 -0.98
N TYR A 25 -7.90 -0.02 -0.35
CA TYR A 25 -7.90 -1.10 0.63
C TYR A 25 -8.72 -0.76 1.89
N ILE A 26 -8.56 0.44 2.46
CA ILE A 26 -9.29 0.84 3.67
C ILE A 26 -10.80 0.92 3.40
N TYR A 27 -11.20 1.44 2.23
CA TYR A 27 -12.61 1.59 1.89
C TYR A 27 -13.29 0.28 1.49
N THR A 28 -12.56 -0.63 0.86
CA THR A 28 -13.14 -1.83 0.24
C THR A 28 -12.79 -3.13 0.97
N GLY A 29 -11.72 -3.12 1.76
CA GLY A 29 -11.11 -4.30 2.38
C GLY A 29 -10.34 -5.18 1.40
N PHE A 30 -10.25 -4.80 0.12
CA PHE A 30 -9.59 -5.57 -0.92
C PHE A 30 -8.69 -4.70 -1.79
N ILE A 31 -7.74 -5.34 -2.46
CA ILE A 31 -6.99 -4.75 -3.56
C ILE A 31 -7.07 -5.70 -4.74
N LYS A 32 -7.13 -5.16 -5.95
CA LYS A 32 -7.07 -6.00 -7.14
C LYS A 32 -5.64 -6.50 -7.33
N GLU A 33 -5.46 -7.77 -7.65
CA GLU A 33 -4.10 -8.32 -7.85
C GLU A 33 -3.36 -7.60 -8.99
N GLU A 34 -4.08 -7.14 -10.00
CA GLU A 34 -3.58 -6.33 -11.12
C GLU A 34 -3.05 -4.94 -10.72
N SER A 35 -3.43 -4.43 -9.55
CA SER A 35 -2.89 -3.16 -9.04
C SER A 35 -1.50 -3.32 -8.42
N LEU A 36 -1.08 -4.55 -8.09
CA LEU A 36 0.29 -4.84 -7.65
C LEU A 36 1.16 -5.20 -8.86
N THR A 37 1.97 -4.25 -9.29
CA THR A 37 2.98 -4.44 -10.34
C THR A 37 4.37 -4.47 -9.73
N LYS A 38 5.38 -4.87 -10.49
CA LYS A 38 6.79 -4.82 -10.03
C LYS A 38 7.25 -3.39 -9.74
N ASP A 39 6.65 -2.41 -10.40
CA ASP A 39 7.08 -1.01 -10.39
C ASP A 39 6.52 -0.21 -9.21
N ASN A 40 5.44 -0.68 -8.58
CA ASN A 40 4.80 0.01 -7.45
C ASN A 40 4.83 -0.76 -6.13
N MET A 41 5.33 -2.00 -6.15
CA MET A 41 5.28 -2.91 -5.01
C MET A 41 6.02 -2.36 -3.78
N ILE A 42 7.12 -1.64 -4.00
CA ILE A 42 7.94 -1.07 -2.93
C ILE A 42 7.18 0.06 -2.23
N GLU A 43 6.52 0.92 -3.00
CA GLU A 43 5.73 2.05 -2.53
C GLU A 43 4.50 1.58 -1.76
N ILE A 44 3.82 0.54 -2.27
CA ILE A 44 2.67 -0.07 -1.59
C ILE A 44 3.12 -0.74 -0.28
N PHE A 45 4.25 -1.46 -0.29
CA PHE A 45 4.81 -2.05 0.92
C PHE A 45 5.13 -0.98 1.97
N TYR A 46 5.81 0.09 1.57
CA TYR A 46 6.18 1.20 2.46
C TYR A 46 4.94 1.90 3.04
N ALA A 47 3.92 2.14 2.21
CA ALA A 47 2.67 2.73 2.66
C ALA A 47 1.91 1.81 3.62
N ALA A 48 1.80 0.51 3.32
CA ALA A 48 1.14 -0.46 4.19
C ALA A 48 1.83 -0.56 5.56
N ASP A 49 3.16 -0.51 5.59
CA ASP A 49 3.91 -0.48 6.84
C ASP A 49 3.69 0.84 7.62
N TYR A 50 3.72 1.98 6.94
CA TYR A 50 3.47 3.30 7.54
C TYR A 50 2.09 3.40 8.21
N PHE A 51 1.05 2.90 7.54
CA PHE A 51 -0.32 2.89 8.06
C PHE A 51 -0.64 1.67 8.93
N GLN A 52 0.36 0.81 9.21
CA GLN A 52 0.22 -0.39 10.05
C GLN A 52 -0.82 -1.40 9.55
N LEU A 53 -1.01 -1.48 8.23
CA LEU A 53 -1.92 -2.40 7.55
C LEU A 53 -1.23 -3.75 7.32
N SER A 54 -1.12 -4.54 8.39
CA SER A 54 -0.33 -5.78 8.42
C SER A 54 -0.79 -6.80 7.36
N ASP A 55 -2.10 -6.98 7.19
CA ASP A 55 -2.65 -7.92 6.19
C ASP A 55 -2.27 -7.53 4.76
N LEU A 56 -2.33 -6.23 4.45
CA LEU A 56 -1.91 -5.70 3.16
C LEU A 56 -0.40 -5.85 2.95
N LYS A 57 0.40 -5.55 3.98
CA LYS A 57 1.86 -5.72 3.94
C LYS A 57 2.24 -7.19 3.66
N ASP A 58 1.60 -8.13 4.36
CA ASP A 58 1.85 -9.56 4.18
C ASP A 58 1.41 -10.05 2.81
N PHE A 59 0.29 -9.54 2.30
CA PHE A 59 -0.17 -9.81 0.94
C PHE A 59 0.88 -9.38 -0.10
N VAL A 60 1.41 -8.16 0.02
CA VAL A 60 2.45 -7.64 -0.88
C VAL A 60 3.70 -8.54 -0.87
N VAL A 61 4.19 -8.92 0.32
CA VAL A 61 5.35 -9.80 0.47
C VAL A 61 5.10 -11.18 -0.15
N LYS A 62 3.90 -11.72 0.02
CA LYS A 62 3.51 -13.01 -0.58
C LYS A 62 3.50 -12.93 -2.11
N THR A 63 2.94 -11.87 -2.68
CA THR A 63 2.90 -11.63 -4.12
C THR A 63 4.30 -11.45 -4.70
N PHE A 64 5.18 -10.73 -3.99
CA PHE A 64 6.59 -10.60 -4.37
C PHE A 64 7.30 -11.96 -4.45
N LYS A 65 7.18 -12.77 -3.39
CA LYS A 65 7.77 -14.11 -3.33
C LYS A 65 7.27 -15.02 -4.45
N ASN A 66 5.98 -14.95 -4.77
CA ASN A 66 5.40 -15.72 -5.87
C ASN A 66 5.94 -15.29 -7.23
N THR A 67 6.15 -13.98 -7.42
CA THR A 67 6.75 -13.43 -8.62
C THR A 67 8.19 -13.91 -8.81
N LEU A 68 9.00 -13.95 -7.74
CA LEU A 68 10.36 -14.49 -7.82
C LEU A 68 10.38 -15.98 -8.23
N LYS A 69 9.51 -16.79 -7.64
CA LYS A 69 9.40 -18.23 -7.96
C LYS A 69 8.98 -18.50 -9.40
N LYS A 70 8.09 -17.67 -9.97
CA LYS A 70 7.64 -17.81 -11.37
C LYS A 70 8.72 -17.48 -12.42
N ASN A 71 9.74 -16.71 -12.03
CA ASN A 71 10.84 -16.31 -12.92
C ASN A 71 12.12 -17.14 -12.72
N SER A 72 12.06 -18.19 -11.89
CA SER A 72 13.14 -19.18 -11.68
C SER A 72 12.84 -20.45 -12.47
#